data_AF-A0A5J6YYC3-F1
#
_entry.id   AF-A0A5J6YYC3-F1
#
_cell.length_a   1.000
_cell.length_b   1.000
_cell.length_c   1.000
_cell.angle_alpha   90.00
_cell.angle_beta   90.00
_cell.angle_gamma   90.00
#
_symmetry.space_group_name_H-M   'P 1'
#
loop_
_entity.id
_entity.type
_entity.pdbx_description
1 polymer ?
#
loop_
_entity_poly.entity_id
_entity_poly.type
_entity_poly.pdbx_seq_one_letter_code
_entity_poly.pdbx_strand_id
1 'polypeptide(L)'
;MSHPTVTVPIRQALKYAQGRAEKFGRTQQLEIGADLFIRIAPGGRKFLLFCLDDEPERSMAESIASTLALKNPAYGWHQGQTLRSMTVIEEGAENVPESGPGEEEDSA
;
A
#
# COMPACT_ATOMS: atom_id res chain seq x y z
N MET A 1 0.72 29.53 -5.12
CA MET A 1 2.06 29.01 -5.48
C MET A 1 1.86 27.66 -6.16
N SER A 2 2.10 27.58 -7.48
CA SER A 2 2.15 26.29 -8.17
C SER A 2 3.38 25.54 -7.66
N HIS A 3 3.17 24.37 -7.05
CA HIS A 3 4.29 23.52 -6.68
C HIS A 3 4.75 22.80 -7.96
N PRO A 4 6.04 22.88 -8.34
CA PRO A 4 6.50 22.21 -9.55
C PRO A 4 6.28 20.70 -9.43
N THR A 5 5.61 20.11 -10.42
CA THR A 5 5.51 18.65 -10.53
C THR A 5 6.88 18.13 -10.95
N VAL A 6 7.50 17.30 -10.11
CA VAL A 6 8.80 16.68 -10.39
C VAL A 6 8.56 15.21 -10.72
N THR A 7 9.12 14.75 -11.83
CA THR A 7 9.16 13.33 -12.16
C THR A 7 10.28 12.66 -11.37
N VAL A 8 9.96 11.59 -10.65
CA VAL A 8 10.92 10.79 -9.88
C VAL A 8 10.83 9.31 -10.26
N PRO A 9 11.91 8.54 -10.10
CA PRO A 9 11.83 7.09 -10.24
C PRO A 9 10.85 6.50 -9.23
N ILE A 10 9.99 5.57 -9.66
CA ILE A 10 8.96 4.96 -8.80
C ILE A 10 9.56 4.31 -7.55
N ARG A 11 10.73 3.67 -7.67
CA ARG A 11 11.44 3.07 -6.52
C ARG A 11 11.79 4.09 -5.44
N GLN A 12 12.13 5.32 -5.84
CA GLN A 12 12.43 6.39 -4.91
C GLN A 12 11.16 6.90 -4.23
N ALA A 13 10.07 7.05 -4.98
CA ALA A 13 8.77 7.44 -4.43
C ALA A 13 8.28 6.42 -3.38
N LEU A 14 8.38 5.12 -3.68
CA LEU A 14 8.01 4.03 -2.77
C LEU A 14 8.82 4.08 -1.47
N LYS A 15 10.16 4.18 -1.55
CA LYS A 15 11.03 4.27 -0.36
C LYS A 15 10.76 5.54 0.46
N TYR A 16 10.50 6.65 -0.21
CA TYR A 16 10.15 7.90 0.46
C TYR A 16 8.83 7.78 1.23
N ALA A 17 7.79 7.19 0.60
CA ALA A 17 6.53 6.94 1.26
C ALA A 17 6.67 5.95 2.43
N GLN A 18 7.44 4.88 2.28
CA GLN A 18 7.74 3.95 3.37
C GLN A 18 8.36 4.65 4.58
N GLY A 19 9.43 5.44 4.35
CA GLY A 19 10.09 6.18 5.42
C GLY A 19 9.16 7.20 6.10
N ARG A 20 8.21 7.79 5.37
CA ARG A 20 7.16 8.65 5.95
C ARG A 20 6.15 7.86 6.78
N ALA A 21 5.73 6.69 6.29
CA ALA A 21 4.77 5.84 6.99
C ALA A 21 5.34 5.35 8.34
N GLU A 22 6.64 5.03 8.35
CA GLU A 22 7.39 4.73 9.57
C GLU A 22 7.54 5.96 10.46
N LYS A 23 8.12 7.06 9.93
CA LYS A 23 8.46 8.25 10.71
C LYS A 23 7.24 8.92 11.36
N PHE A 24 6.11 8.96 10.66
CA PHE A 24 4.93 9.69 11.11
C PHE A 24 3.80 8.79 11.61
N GLY A 25 3.95 7.47 11.54
CA GLY A 25 2.93 6.52 11.96
C GLY A 25 1.60 6.70 11.21
N ARG A 26 1.64 7.05 9.92
CA ARG A 26 0.45 7.35 9.10
C ARG A 26 0.52 6.65 7.75
N THR A 27 -0.61 6.15 7.29
CA THR A 27 -0.74 5.58 5.94
C THR A 27 -0.28 6.58 4.88
N GLN A 28 0.57 6.13 3.95
CA GLN A 28 0.93 6.90 2.77
C GLN A 28 0.30 6.26 1.54
N GLN A 29 -0.50 7.02 0.80
CA GLN A 29 -1.08 6.58 -0.47
C GLN A 29 -0.31 7.19 -1.64
N LEU A 30 -0.01 6.35 -2.64
CA LEU A 30 0.56 6.77 -3.90
C LEU A 30 -0.30 6.20 -5.05
N GLU A 31 -0.50 7.03 -6.06
CA GLU A 31 -0.91 6.60 -7.39
C GLU A 31 0.37 6.31 -8.18
N ILE A 32 0.50 5.08 -8.69
CA ILE A 32 1.74 4.56 -9.29
C ILE A 32 1.55 4.07 -10.72
N GLY A 33 0.35 4.24 -11.26
CA GLY A 33 -0.08 3.96 -12.63
C GLY A 33 -1.45 4.58 -12.86
N ALA A 34 -2.02 4.43 -14.07
CA ALA A 34 -3.28 5.07 -14.45
C ALA A 34 -4.45 4.74 -13.49
N ASP A 35 -4.54 3.48 -13.04
CA ASP A 35 -5.59 3.03 -12.11
C ASP A 35 -5.00 2.19 -10.96
N LEU A 36 -3.70 2.28 -10.74
CA LEU A 36 -2.96 1.45 -9.78
C LEU A 36 -2.50 2.29 -8.60
N PHE A 37 -2.93 1.87 -7.41
CA PHE A 37 -2.66 2.57 -6.17
C PHE A 37 -2.00 1.66 -5.15
N ILE A 38 -1.13 2.24 -4.32
CA ILE A 38 -0.54 1.59 -3.16
C ILE A 38 -0.83 2.41 -1.91
N ARG A 39 -1.23 1.74 -0.83
CA ARG A 39 -1.28 2.28 0.52
C ARG A 39 -0.24 1.58 1.38
N ILE A 40 0.78 2.30 1.82
CA ILE A 40 1.76 1.80 2.77
C ILE A 40 1.26 2.12 4.18
N ALA A 41 1.02 1.09 4.99
CA ALA A 41 0.49 1.22 6.34
C ALA A 41 1.51 1.87 7.31
N PRO A 42 1.06 2.41 8.46
CA PRO A 42 1.95 2.88 9.52
C PRO A 42 3.05 1.86 9.85
N GLY A 43 4.26 2.36 10.11
CA GLY A 43 5.42 1.49 10.36
C GLY A 43 6.12 0.97 9.10
N GLY A 44 5.53 1.12 7.90
CA GLY A 44 6.22 0.87 6.64
C GLY A 44 6.52 -0.60 6.32
N ARG A 45 5.91 -1.53 7.06
CA ARG A 45 6.15 -2.99 6.98
C ARG A 45 4.98 -3.78 6.37
N LYS A 46 3.96 -3.07 5.88
CA LYS A 46 2.76 -3.62 5.26
C LYS A 46 2.23 -2.65 4.21
N PHE A 47 1.67 -3.16 3.13
CA PHE A 47 0.97 -2.34 2.15
C PHE A 47 -0.24 -3.07 1.54
N LEU A 48 -1.15 -2.28 0.99
CA LEU A 48 -2.25 -2.71 0.12
C LEU A 48 -1.98 -2.19 -1.29
N LEU A 49 -1.98 -3.08 -2.27
CA LEU A 49 -1.94 -2.75 -3.69
C LEU A 49 -3.32 -3.00 -4.29
N PHE A 50 -3.88 -2.04 -5.03
CA PHE A 50 -5.22 -2.18 -5.59
C PHE A 50 -5.39 -1.42 -6.89
N CYS A 51 -6.31 -1.90 -7.71
CA CYS A 51 -6.78 -1.21 -8.90
C CYS A 51 -8.25 -0.81 -8.72
N LEU A 52 -8.68 0.25 -9.40
CA LEU A 52 -10.09 0.68 -9.36
C LEU A 52 -10.95 -0.16 -10.31
N ASP A 53 -10.44 -0.45 -11.51
CA ASP A 53 -11.23 -1.09 -12.57
C ASP A 53 -10.77 -2.52 -12.91
N ASP A 54 -9.63 -2.96 -12.37
CA ASP A 54 -9.04 -4.28 -12.68
C ASP A 54 -8.39 -4.93 -11.46
N GLU A 55 -7.52 -5.90 -11.69
CA GLU A 55 -6.79 -6.68 -10.72
C GLU A 55 -5.30 -6.31 -10.68
N PRO A 56 -4.71 -6.00 -9.51
CA PRO A 56 -3.27 -5.79 -9.43
C PRO A 56 -2.49 -7.10 -9.66
N GLU A 57 -1.49 -7.06 -10.53
CA GLU A 57 -0.64 -8.23 -10.77
C GLU A 57 0.22 -8.61 -9.56
N ARG A 58 0.31 -9.91 -9.26
CA ARG A 58 1.17 -10.45 -8.20
C ARG A 58 2.65 -10.08 -8.37
N SER A 59 3.15 -10.14 -9.61
CA SER A 59 4.52 -9.77 -9.99
C SER A 59 4.89 -8.34 -9.54
N MET A 60 3.91 -7.42 -9.59
CA MET A 60 4.07 -6.04 -9.16
C MET A 60 4.18 -5.94 -7.65
N ALA A 61 3.32 -6.63 -6.90
CA ALA A 61 3.40 -6.69 -5.45
C ALA A 61 4.74 -7.29 -4.97
N GLU A 62 5.23 -8.33 -5.64
CA GLU A 62 6.55 -8.92 -5.35
C GLU A 62 7.69 -7.92 -5.61
N SER A 63 7.63 -7.20 -6.72
CA SER A 63 8.61 -6.15 -7.07
C SER A 63 8.61 -4.99 -6.07
N ILE A 64 7.42 -4.58 -5.60
CA ILE A 64 7.26 -3.54 -4.59
C ILE A 64 7.78 -4.03 -3.25
N ALA A 65 7.42 -5.24 -2.80
CA ALA A 65 7.91 -5.81 -1.55
C ALA A 65 9.44 -5.89 -1.52
N SER A 66 10.06 -6.29 -2.64
CA SER A 66 11.51 -6.27 -2.82
C SER A 66 12.09 -4.85 -2.74
N THR A 67 11.44 -3.86 -3.39
CA THR A 67 11.85 -2.45 -3.35
C THR A 67 11.80 -1.86 -1.94
N LEU A 68 10.78 -2.24 -1.17
CA LEU A 68 10.58 -1.86 0.23
C LEU A 68 11.42 -2.70 1.21
N ALA A 69 12.17 -3.68 0.70
CA ALA A 69 13.00 -4.61 1.46
C ALA A 69 12.23 -5.35 2.57
N LEU A 70 10.97 -5.72 2.30
CA LEU A 70 10.17 -6.50 3.25
C LEU A 70 10.76 -7.91 3.42
N LYS A 71 10.88 -8.35 4.67
CA LYS A 71 11.40 -9.67 5.06
C LYS A 71 10.27 -10.71 5.11
N ASN A 72 10.45 -11.82 4.37
CA ASN A 72 9.48 -12.93 4.32
C ASN A 72 8.02 -12.45 4.14
N PRO A 73 7.72 -11.67 3.08
CA PRO A 73 6.39 -11.11 2.89
C PRO A 73 5.34 -12.20 2.66
N ALA A 74 4.23 -12.10 3.37
CA ALA A 74 3.01 -12.86 3.11
C ALA A 74 2.10 -12.06 2.16
N TYR A 75 1.43 -12.75 1.24
CA TYR A 75 0.57 -12.17 0.22
C TYR A 75 -0.87 -12.65 0.44
N GLY A 76 -1.78 -11.72 0.72
CA GLY A 76 -3.20 -11.98 0.91
C GLY A 76 -4.02 -11.37 -0.23
N TRP A 77 -4.94 -12.15 -0.79
CA TRP A 77 -5.85 -11.68 -1.82
C TRP A 77 -7.18 -11.23 -1.21
N HIS A 78 -7.69 -10.08 -1.64
CA HIS A 78 -9.00 -9.58 -1.24
C HIS A 78 -9.79 -9.14 -2.47
N GLN A 79 -11.01 -9.63 -2.59
CA GLN A 79 -11.96 -9.22 -3.61
C GLN A 79 -13.20 -8.66 -2.91
N GLY A 80 -13.28 -7.33 -2.81
CA GLY A 80 -14.49 -6.63 -2.39
C GLY A 80 -15.50 -6.51 -3.54
N GLN A 81 -16.69 -5.96 -3.26
CA GLN A 81 -17.70 -5.73 -4.30
C GLN A 81 -17.24 -4.74 -5.39
N THR A 82 -16.32 -3.84 -5.06
CA THR A 82 -15.88 -2.74 -5.92
C THR A 82 -14.36 -2.63 -6.07
N LEU A 83 -13.59 -3.44 -5.34
CA LEU A 83 -12.13 -3.29 -5.28
C LEU A 83 -11.46 -4.67 -5.24
N ARG A 84 -10.53 -4.90 -6.16
CA ARG A 84 -9.62 -6.04 -6.13
C ARG A 84 -8.28 -5.58 -5.60
N SER A 85 -7.81 -6.22 -4.55
CA SER A 85 -6.62 -5.78 -3.84
C SER A 85 -5.79 -6.94 -3.32
N MET A 86 -4.51 -6.63 -3.15
CA MET A 86 -3.52 -7.55 -2.62
C MET A 86 -2.86 -6.89 -1.43
N THR A 87 -2.99 -7.54 -0.28
CA THR A 87 -2.33 -7.14 0.95
C THR A 87 -0.98 -7.84 1.02
N VAL A 88 0.07 -7.10 1.33
CA VAL A 88 1.41 -7.65 1.55
C VAL A 88 1.88 -7.24 2.93
N ILE A 89 2.24 -8.22 3.75
CA ILE A 89 2.59 -8.03 5.16
C ILE A 89 3.97 -8.65 5.40
N GLU A 90 4.90 -7.89 5.95
CA GLU A 90 6.16 -8.43 6.46
C GLU A 90 5.89 -9.36 7.65
N GLU A 91 6.62 -10.47 7.73
CA GLU A 91 6.52 -11.39 8.88
C GLU A 91 6.67 -10.62 10.22
N GLY A 92 5.72 -10.83 11.13
CA GLY A 92 5.68 -10.13 12.42
C GLY A 92 5.18 -8.68 12.38
N ALA A 93 4.57 -8.22 11.28
CA ALA A 93 3.94 -6.90 11.17
C ALA A 93 2.40 -6.93 11.31
N GLU A 94 1.81 -8.09 11.63
CA GLU A 94 0.36 -8.34 11.67
C GLU A 94 -0.40 -7.53 12.73
N ASN A 95 0.28 -7.13 13.81
CA ASN A 95 -0.34 -6.53 15.00
C ASN A 95 -0.31 -4.99 15.05
N VAL A 96 0.02 -4.31 13.95
CA VAL A 96 -0.08 -2.85 13.89
C VAL A 96 -1.52 -2.48 13.50
N PRO A 97 -2.33 -1.91 14.40
CA PRO A 97 -3.72 -1.62 14.10
C PRO A 97 -3.83 -0.65 12.92
N GLU A 98 -4.53 -1.09 11.88
CA GLU A 98 -4.88 -0.25 10.74
C GLU A 98 -6.00 0.70 11.14
N SER A 99 -5.68 1.96 11.41
CA SER A 99 -6.69 3.02 11.35
C SER A 99 -6.95 3.38 9.89
N GLY A 100 -7.71 2.54 9.19
CA GLY A 100 -8.35 2.84 7.90
C GLY A 100 -9.87 2.84 8.07
N PRO A 101 -10.64 3.60 7.26
CA PRO A 101 -12.09 3.65 7.39
C PRO A 101 -12.75 2.41 6.76
N GLY A 102 -13.71 1.82 7.48
CA GLY A 102 -14.54 0.67 7.08
C GLY A 102 -14.35 -0.47 8.08
N GLU A 103 -15.32 -0.89 8.90
CA GLU A 103 -16.77 -0.93 8.72
C GLU A 103 -17.47 -0.42 9.99
N GLU A 104 -18.31 0.62 9.89
CA GLU A 104 -19.45 0.71 10.80
C GLU A 104 -20.44 -0.34 10.32
N GLU A 105 -20.53 -1.45 11.06
CA GLU A 105 -21.64 -2.37 10.96
C GLU A 105 -22.93 -1.58 11.25
N ASP A 106 -23.67 -1.27 10.19
CA ASP A 106 -25.06 -0.86 10.25
C ASP A 106 -25.87 -2.04 10.82
N SER A 107 -25.91 -2.14 12.15
CA SER A 107 -26.81 -3.04 12.86
C SER A 107 -28.08 -2.26 13.19
N ALA A 108 -29.08 -2.42 12.32
CA ALA A 108 -30.48 -2.12 12.60
C ALA A 108 -31.10 -3.12 13.59
#